data_AF-A0A133U3C9-F1
#
_entry.id   AF-A0A133U3C9-F1
#
_cell.length_a   1.000
_cell.length_b   1.000
_cell.length_c   1.000
_cell.angle_alpha   90.00
_cell.angle_beta   90.00
_cell.angle_gamma   90.00
#
_symmetry.space_group_name_H-M   'P 1'
#
loop_
_entity.id
_entity.type
_entity.pdbx_description
1 polymer ?
#
loop_
_entity_poly.entity_id
_entity_poly.type
_entity_poly.pdbx_seq_one_letter_code
_entity_poly.pdbx_strand_id
1 'polypeptide(L)'
;MDILRSDKGKWYRRESVDKYAHDRPAIYFLGWYQENSGYEIKYIGESAVLKQRLNRHKGVDWWNCFTWENASNSKREREKRETKLIKKLNPPQNKRISAKAGTEKAKPKFGVDVEELLFGKRS
;
A
#
# COMPACT_ATOMS: atom_id res chain seq x y z
N MET A 1 -0.17 -14.88 16.98
CA MET A 1 -1.42 -14.13 16.76
C MET A 1 -1.27 -13.27 15.51
N ASP A 2 -2.07 -13.56 14.48
CA ASP A 2 -1.94 -12.98 13.12
C ASP A 2 -2.63 -11.61 12.98
N ILE A 3 -3.60 -11.37 13.87
CA ILE A 3 -4.44 -10.17 13.88
C ILE A 3 -3.88 -9.22 14.92
N LEU A 4 -3.62 -8.00 14.47
CA LEU A 4 -3.15 -6.88 15.25
C LEU A 4 -4.31 -5.89 15.37
N ARG A 5 -4.69 -5.47 16.59
CA ARG A 5 -5.76 -4.46 16.80
C ARG A 5 -5.12 -3.10 17.07
N SER A 6 -5.64 -2.06 16.41
CA SER A 6 -5.28 -0.66 16.67
C SER A 6 -6.53 0.20 16.79
N ASP A 7 -6.34 1.40 17.34
CA ASP A 7 -7.31 2.51 17.26
C ASP A 7 -7.73 2.82 15.81
N LYS A 8 -6.85 2.52 14.85
CA LYS A 8 -7.05 2.69 13.41
C LYS A 8 -7.66 1.47 12.72
N GLY A 9 -8.08 0.45 13.47
CA GLY A 9 -8.81 -0.72 12.96
C GLY A 9 -8.05 -2.05 13.05
N LYS A 10 -8.49 -3.03 12.26
CA LYS A 10 -7.88 -4.36 12.21
C LYS A 10 -6.71 -4.38 11.23
N TRP A 11 -5.55 -4.79 11.72
CA TRP A 11 -4.33 -4.97 10.95
C TRP A 11 -3.94 -6.45 10.96
N TYR A 12 -3.24 -6.87 9.91
CA TYR A 12 -2.79 -8.25 9.74
C TYR A 12 -1.28 -8.25 9.52
N ARG A 13 -0.59 -9.24 10.08
CA ARG A 13 0.84 -9.41 9.81
C ARG A 13 1.07 -9.79 8.35
N ARG A 14 2.20 -9.38 7.77
CA ARG A 14 2.61 -9.67 6.38
C ARG A 14 2.51 -11.16 6.05
N GLU A 15 2.90 -12.02 6.98
CA GLU A 15 2.91 -13.47 6.79
C GLU A 15 1.50 -14.02 6.55
N SER A 16 0.47 -13.28 6.97
CA SER A 16 -0.92 -13.68 6.86
C SER A 16 -1.62 -13.16 5.61
N VAL A 17 -0.90 -12.62 4.62
CA VAL A 17 -1.45 -12.18 3.33
C VAL A 17 -2.27 -13.30 2.68
N ASP A 18 -1.74 -14.52 2.63
CA ASP A 18 -2.42 -15.61 1.92
C ASP A 18 -3.73 -16.05 2.59
N LYS A 19 -3.85 -15.81 3.90
CA LYS A 19 -5.00 -16.16 4.74
C LYS A 19 -6.10 -15.09 4.73
N TYR A 20 -5.73 -13.82 4.68
CA TYR A 20 -6.70 -12.71 4.86
C TYR A 20 -6.94 -11.85 3.63
N ALA A 21 -5.99 -11.76 2.70
CA ALA A 21 -6.19 -10.97 1.49
C ALA A 21 -7.12 -11.69 0.52
N HIS A 22 -7.91 -10.91 -0.24
CA HIS A 22 -8.89 -11.43 -1.19
C HIS A 22 -8.63 -10.94 -2.62
N ASP A 23 -9.26 -11.57 -3.61
CA ASP A 23 -9.12 -11.22 -5.03
C ASP A 23 -10.22 -10.24 -5.49
N ARG A 24 -10.43 -9.18 -4.70
CA ARG A 24 -11.42 -8.12 -5.00
C ARG A 24 -10.79 -6.73 -4.92
N PRO A 25 -11.40 -5.71 -5.55
CA PRO A 25 -10.86 -4.37 -5.50
C PRO A 25 -10.85 -3.76 -4.10
N ALA A 26 -9.76 -3.09 -3.76
CA ALA A 26 -9.54 -2.51 -2.46
C ALA A 26 -8.62 -1.30 -2.52
N ILE A 27 -8.73 -0.43 -1.51
CA ILE A 27 -7.66 0.47 -1.12
C ILE A 27 -6.91 -0.21 0.02
N TYR A 28 -5.61 -0.43 -0.15
CA TYR A 28 -4.78 -1.11 0.84
C TYR A 28 -3.79 -0.16 1.49
N PHE A 29 -3.44 -0.50 2.72
CA PHE A 29 -2.53 0.24 3.57
C PHE A 29 -1.44 -0.71 4.00
N LEU A 30 -0.18 -0.33 3.74
CA LEU A 30 0.98 -1.03 4.26
C LEU A 30 1.56 -0.21 5.39
N GLY A 31 1.91 -0.88 6.48
CA GLY A 31 2.41 -0.23 7.68
C GLY A 31 3.51 -1.01 8.34
N TRP A 32 4.10 -0.36 9.34
CA TRP A 32 5.01 -0.96 10.29
C TRP A 32 4.35 -0.97 11.66
N TYR A 33 4.29 -2.14 12.28
CA TYR A 33 3.85 -2.32 13.65
C TYR A 33 5.02 -2.78 14.52
N GLN A 34 5.17 -2.12 15.66
CA GLN A 34 6.08 -2.52 16.72
C GLN A 34 5.37 -2.35 18.07
N GLU A 35 5.51 -3.33 18.96
CA GLU A 35 4.76 -3.41 20.22
C GLU A 35 4.85 -2.13 21.05
N ASN A 36 6.04 -1.52 21.12
CA ASN A 36 6.31 -0.32 21.90
C ASN A 36 6.05 1.01 21.16
N SER A 37 5.89 0.97 19.84
CA SER A 37 5.81 2.18 18.99
C SER A 37 4.50 2.29 18.22
N GLY A 38 3.62 1.29 18.32
CA GLY A 38 2.33 1.27 17.67
C GLY A 38 2.43 1.08 16.15
N TYR A 39 1.46 1.65 15.43
CA TYR A 39 1.29 1.48 13.99
C TYR A 39 1.62 2.76 13.23
N GLU A 40 2.51 2.62 12.26
CA GLU A 40 2.83 3.68 11.30
C GLU A 40 2.40 3.26 9.90
N ILE A 41 1.54 4.06 9.27
CA ILE A 41 1.15 3.85 7.87
C ILE A 41 2.30 4.33 6.99
N LYS A 42 2.91 3.41 6.25
CA LYS A 42 4.07 3.68 5.39
C LYS A 42 3.68 3.94 3.95
N TYR A 43 2.65 3.26 3.46
CA TYR A 43 2.20 3.35 2.07
C TYR A 43 0.69 3.10 1.96
N ILE A 44 0.07 3.74 0.97
CA ILE A 44 -1.33 3.54 0.58
C ILE A 44 -1.36 3.30 -0.92
N GLY A 45 -2.12 2.29 -1.36
CA GLY A 45 -2.28 1.97 -2.77
C GLY A 45 -3.69 1.50 -3.12
N GLU A 46 -4.06 1.56 -4.40
CA GLU A 46 -5.23 0.88 -4.94
C GLU A 46 -4.89 -0.44 -5.66
N SER A 47 -5.81 -1.40 -5.62
CA SER A 47 -5.71 -2.59 -6.44
C SER A 47 -7.08 -3.07 -6.89
N ALA A 48 -7.15 -3.66 -8.10
CA ALA A 48 -8.28 -4.46 -8.54
C ALA A 48 -8.29 -5.86 -7.91
N VAL A 49 -7.11 -6.37 -7.54
CA VAL A 49 -6.91 -7.71 -6.94
C VAL A 49 -5.97 -7.56 -5.75
N LEU A 50 -6.53 -7.44 -4.55
CA LEU A 50 -5.76 -7.13 -3.33
C LEU A 50 -4.69 -8.17 -3.03
N LYS A 51 -5.04 -9.47 -3.01
CA LYS A 51 -4.10 -10.56 -2.71
C LYS A 51 -2.91 -10.59 -3.65
N GLN A 52 -3.16 -10.49 -4.96
CA GLN A 52 -2.08 -10.43 -5.95
C GLN A 52 -1.13 -9.25 -5.69
N ARG A 53 -1.67 -8.06 -5.40
CA ARG A 53 -0.85 -6.86 -5.15
C ARG A 53 -0.03 -6.99 -3.86
N LEU A 54 -0.62 -7.46 -2.77
CA LEU A 54 0.10 -7.67 -1.50
C LEU A 54 1.21 -8.73 -1.62
N ASN A 55 0.97 -9.78 -2.40
CA ASN A 55 1.98 -10.80 -2.66
C ASN A 55 3.19 -10.24 -3.42
N ARG A 56 3.00 -9.29 -4.33
CA ARG A 56 4.12 -8.59 -4.97
C ARG A 56 4.94 -7.79 -3.95
N HIS A 57 4.29 -7.15 -2.98
CA HIS A 57 4.95 -6.38 -1.93
C HIS A 57 5.70 -7.20 -0.86
N LYS A 58 5.58 -8.54 -0.84
CA LYS A 58 6.17 -9.37 0.24
C LYS A 58 7.69 -9.18 0.40
N GLY A 59 8.41 -8.92 -0.69
CA GLY A 59 9.87 -8.72 -0.66
C GLY A 59 10.35 -7.32 -0.28
N VAL A 60 9.49 -6.45 0.25
CA VAL A 60 9.81 -5.04 0.50
C VAL A 60 10.01 -4.76 1.98
N ASP A 61 11.21 -4.49 2.47
CA ASP A 61 11.48 -4.55 3.93
C ASP A 61 10.92 -3.41 4.79
N TRP A 62 10.34 -2.36 4.22
CA TRP A 62 9.87 -1.20 5.01
C TRP A 62 8.45 -1.34 5.58
N TRP A 63 7.80 -2.50 5.45
CA TRP A 63 6.49 -2.80 6.06
C TRP A 63 6.52 -4.16 6.78
N ASN A 64 5.55 -4.43 7.66
CA ASN A 64 5.40 -5.75 8.28
C ASN A 64 3.92 -6.09 8.59
N CYS A 65 3.02 -5.14 8.39
CA CYS A 65 1.58 -5.33 8.56
C CYS A 65 0.79 -4.61 7.47
N PHE A 66 -0.44 -5.06 7.23
CA PHE A 66 -1.33 -4.49 6.24
C PHE A 66 -2.78 -4.43 6.73
N THR A 67 -3.55 -3.55 6.11
CA THR A 67 -5.02 -3.51 6.21
C THR A 67 -5.61 -3.01 4.89
N TRP A 68 -6.93 -3.03 4.76
CA TRP A 68 -7.61 -2.59 3.55
C TRP A 68 -9.02 -2.08 3.80
N GLU A 69 -9.51 -1.28 2.86
CA GLU A 69 -10.91 -0.89 2.71
C GLU A 69 -11.43 -1.46 1.38
N ASN A 70 -12.63 -2.04 1.40
CA ASN A 70 -13.30 -2.44 0.16
C ASN A 70 -13.51 -1.21 -0.73
N ALA A 71 -13.28 -1.37 -2.04
CA ALA A 71 -13.32 -0.27 -2.98
C ALA A 71 -14.20 -0.59 -4.20
N SER A 72 -14.52 0.45 -4.97
CA SER A 72 -15.33 0.33 -6.19
C SER A 72 -14.61 -0.52 -7.25
N ASN A 73 -15.39 -1.22 -8.09
CA ASN A 73 -14.85 -1.87 -9.29
C ASN A 73 -14.33 -0.84 -10.32
N SER A 74 -14.81 0.41 -10.26
CA SER A 74 -14.31 1.50 -11.11
C SER A 74 -12.91 1.94 -10.71
N LYS A 75 -11.94 1.75 -11.61
CA LYS A 75 -10.54 2.17 -11.41
C LYS A 75 -10.43 3.65 -11.06
N ARG A 76 -11.14 4.51 -11.79
CA ARG A 76 -11.14 5.96 -11.58
C ARG A 76 -11.57 6.36 -10.17
N GLU A 77 -12.61 5.72 -9.64
CA GLU A 77 -13.07 5.99 -8.28
C GLU A 77 -12.09 5.49 -7.22
N ARG A 78 -11.39 4.38 -7.48
CA ARG A 78 -10.32 3.90 -6.59
C ARG A 78 -9.14 4.86 -6.56
N GLU A 79 -8.62 5.25 -7.73
CA GLU A 79 -7.52 6.21 -7.84
C GLU A 79 -7.86 7.56 -7.16
N LYS A 80 -9.10 8.02 -7.32
CA LYS A 80 -9.60 9.24 -6.66
C LYS A 80 -9.60 9.09 -5.12
N ARG A 81 -10.06 7.95 -4.61
CA ARG A 81 -10.08 7.67 -3.16
C ARG A 81 -8.68 7.50 -2.59
N GLU A 82 -7.82 6.75 -3.27
CA GLU A 82 -6.39 6.61 -2.96
C GLU A 82 -5.72 7.97 -2.85
N THR A 83 -5.87 8.82 -3.87
CA THR A 83 -5.28 10.18 -3.88
C THR A 83 -5.75 11.01 -2.69
N LYS A 84 -7.04 10.94 -2.34
CA LYS A 84 -7.59 11.64 -1.16
C LYS A 84 -6.96 11.14 0.14
N LEU A 85 -6.77 9.84 0.29
CA LEU A 85 -6.17 9.23 1.47
C LEU A 85 -4.67 9.54 1.58
N ILE A 86 -3.93 9.49 0.48
CA ILE A 86 -2.51 9.88 0.45
C ILE A 86 -2.34 11.33 0.87
N LYS A 87 -3.17 12.26 0.36
CA LYS A 87 -3.13 13.67 0.77
C LYS A 87 -3.44 13.87 2.25
N LYS A 88 -4.41 13.12 2.80
CA LYS A 88 -4.83 13.23 4.19
C LYS A 88 -3.79 12.66 5.17
N LEU A 89 -3.25 11.49 4.87
CA LEU A 89 -2.40 10.72 5.79
C LEU A 89 -0.91 10.94 5.53
N ASN A 90 -0.56 11.47 4.36
CA ASN A 90 0.78 11.88 3.96
C ASN A 90 1.89 10.81 4.20
N PRO A 91 1.66 9.54 3.81
CA PRO A 91 2.55 8.43 4.15
C PRO A 91 3.95 8.55 3.50
N PRO A 92 5.02 8.18 4.21
CA PRO A 92 6.39 8.46 3.80
C PRO A 92 6.82 7.79 2.48
N GLN A 93 6.33 6.58 2.18
CA GLN A 93 6.75 5.90 0.95
C GLN A 93 6.04 6.46 -0.29
N ASN A 94 4.77 6.87 -0.20
CA ASN A 94 4.12 7.56 -1.32
C ASN A 94 4.86 8.86 -1.67
N LYS A 95 5.33 9.63 -0.67
CA LYS A 95 6.17 10.82 -0.91
C LYS A 95 7.46 10.49 -1.65
N ARG A 96 8.18 9.45 -1.19
CA ARG A 96 9.45 9.02 -1.80
C ARG A 96 9.27 8.61 -3.25
N ILE A 97 8.20 7.86 -3.55
CA ILE A 97 7.86 7.44 -4.92
C ILE A 97 7.52 8.65 -5.79
N SER A 98 6.69 9.57 -5.30
CA SER A 98 6.36 10.80 -6.05
C SER A 98 7.59 11.69 -6.29
N ALA A 99 8.52 11.77 -5.33
CA ALA A 99 9.75 12.53 -5.49
C ALA A 99 10.68 11.92 -6.55
N LYS A 100 10.86 10.59 -6.54
CA LYS A 100 11.62 9.86 -7.58
C LYS A 100 11.00 10.05 -8.97
N ALA A 101 9.68 9.96 -9.08
CA ALA A 101 8.96 10.18 -10.34
C ALA A 101 9.07 11.63 -10.85
N GLY A 102 9.31 12.62 -9.98
CA GLY A 102 9.53 14.02 -10.37
C GLY A 102 10.97 14.31 -10.82
N THR A 103 11.95 13.52 -10.35
CA THR A 103 13.35 13.63 -10.80
C THR A 103 13.61 12.98 -12.15
N GLU A 104 12.80 12.00 -12.55
CA GLU A 104 12.73 11.52 -13.93
C GLU A 104 11.79 12.46 -14.71
N LYS A 105 12.29 13.22 -15.70
CA LYS A 105 11.49 14.16 -16.50
C LYS A 105 10.34 13.45 -17.26
N ALA A 106 9.22 13.18 -16.61
CA ALA A 106 7.99 12.73 -17.24
C ALA A 106 6.79 13.09 -16.33
N LYS A 107 5.77 13.72 -16.92
CA LYS A 107 4.50 14.09 -16.27
C LYS A 107 3.99 12.96 -15.35
N PRO A 108 3.59 13.25 -14.10
CA PRO A 108 3.14 12.22 -13.17
C PRO A 108 1.80 11.67 -13.66
N LYS A 109 1.84 10.54 -14.39
CA LYS A 109 0.69 9.66 -14.54
C LYS A 109 0.72 8.74 -13.33
N PHE A 110 -0.21 8.90 -12.38
CA PHE A 110 -0.48 7.88 -11.38
C PHE A 110 -0.90 6.61 -12.14
N GLY A 111 0.05 5.71 -12.34
CA GLY A 111 0.01 4.69 -13.39
C GLY A 111 1.38 4.30 -13.95
N VAL A 112 2.46 5.04 -13.62
CA VAL A 112 3.84 4.52 -13.71
C VAL A 112 3.92 3.23 -12.89
N ASP A 113 4.60 2.20 -13.41
CA ASP A 113 4.89 0.94 -12.72
C ASP A 113 5.58 1.25 -11.37
N VAL A 114 4.77 1.45 -10.34
CA VAL A 114 5.20 1.65 -8.95
C VAL A 114 6.08 0.48 -8.51
N GLU A 115 5.94 -0.67 -9.19
CA GLU A 115 6.76 -1.86 -9.01
C GLU A 115 8.25 -1.59 -9.33
N GLU A 116 8.61 -0.93 -10.43
CA GLU A 116 10.02 -0.67 -10.75
C GLU A 116 10.66 0.29 -9.73
N LEU A 117 9.88 1.23 -9.21
CA LEU A 117 10.31 2.20 -8.19
C LEU A 117 10.40 1.60 -6.77
N LEU A 118 9.60 0.57 -6.47
CA LEU A 118 9.57 -0.12 -5.18
C LEU A 118 10.53 -1.31 -5.09
N PHE A 119 10.73 -2.03 -6.19
CA PHE A 119 11.52 -3.27 -6.22
C PHE A 119 12.91 -3.11 -6.87
N GLY A 120 13.20 -1.94 -7.46
CA GLY A 120 14.41 -1.72 -8.25
C GLY A 120 14.36 -2.46 -9.59
N LYS A 121 15.16 -2.01 -10.57
CA LYS A 121 15.30 -2.69 -11.87
C LYS A 121 15.74 -4.13 -11.64
N ARG A 122 14.90 -5.10 -12.02
CA ARG A 122 15.36 -6.48 -12.23
C ARG A 122 16.30 -6.43 -13.43
N SER A 123 17.60 -6.56 -13.17
CA SER A 123 18.60 -6.88 -14.20
C SER A 123 18.45 -8.33 -14.64
#